data_AF-A0A7C1UA57-F1
#
_entry.id   AF-A0A7C1UA57-F1
#
_cell.length_a   1.000
_cell.length_b   1.000
_cell.length_c   1.000
_cell.angle_alpha   90.00
_cell.angle_beta   90.00
_cell.angle_gamma   90.00
#
_symmetry.space_group_name_H-M   'P 1'
#
loop_
_entity.id
_entity.type
_entity.pdbx_description
1 polymer ?
#
loop_
_entity_poly.entity_id
_entity_poly.type
_entity_poly.pdbx_seq_one_letter_code
_entity_poly.pdbx_strand_id
1 'polypeptide(L)'
;PKEQQYKHPVCPPDFPRVIGTNATSTGLLLTKDFKTYIRAGRITDPVLDDRDVVLFPEKIDGRYVMMHRPLEWVGEEYGTEFPAIWISTSNDLMGFKKSKLLATAKLDWECGKIGINTPPIRTEHGWLTIYHAVGADKHYRLGALLLDLENPSRVLHRTSDWIMQPEEDYEIDGYYRGCVFPCGKVVIDGTLFVYYGAADKYVGVATCRVDELLDYLLSCPA
;
A
#
# COMPACT_ATOMS: atom_id res chain seq x y z
N PRO A 1 -6.32 -30.63 -9.42
CA PRO A 1 -5.84 -31.44 -10.57
C PRO A 1 -4.89 -30.62 -11.44
N LYS A 2 -3.79 -31.21 -11.97
CA LYS A 2 -2.85 -30.50 -12.87
C LYS A 2 -3.54 -29.86 -14.10
N GLU A 3 -4.68 -30.38 -14.51
CA GLU A 3 -5.48 -29.87 -15.63
C GLU A 3 -6.30 -28.60 -15.31
N GLN A 4 -6.42 -28.24 -14.03
CA GLN A 4 -7.05 -26.99 -13.58
C GLN A 4 -6.03 -25.88 -13.26
N GLN A 5 -4.72 -26.14 -13.43
CA GLN A 5 -3.73 -25.08 -13.27
C GLN A 5 -3.85 -24.09 -14.44
N TYR A 6 -3.91 -22.80 -14.09
CA TYR A 6 -3.87 -21.72 -15.05
C TYR A 6 -2.66 -21.87 -15.98
N LYS A 7 -2.92 -21.89 -17.29
CA LYS A 7 -1.87 -21.88 -18.32
C LYS A 7 -1.68 -20.44 -18.75
N HIS A 8 -0.47 -19.92 -18.61
CA HIS A 8 -0.15 -18.60 -19.13
C HIS A 8 -0.43 -18.56 -20.65
N PRO A 9 -1.14 -17.54 -21.14
CA PRO A 9 -1.32 -17.36 -22.57
C PRO A 9 0.04 -17.20 -23.25
N VAL A 10 0.19 -17.77 -24.45
CA VAL A 10 1.39 -17.54 -25.27
C VAL A 10 1.33 -16.10 -25.76
N CYS A 11 2.25 -15.26 -25.27
CA CYS A 11 2.37 -13.87 -25.71
C CYS A 11 3.52 -13.76 -26.72
N PRO A 12 3.26 -13.43 -27.99
CA PRO A 12 4.32 -13.19 -28.97
C PRO A 12 5.30 -12.11 -28.51
N PRO A 13 6.58 -12.17 -28.92
CA PRO A 13 7.58 -11.15 -28.57
C PRO A 13 7.20 -9.73 -29.05
N ASP A 14 6.43 -9.62 -30.13
CA ASP A 14 6.00 -8.34 -30.70
C ASP A 14 4.82 -7.71 -29.94
N PHE A 15 4.24 -8.43 -28.98
CA PHE A 15 3.13 -7.92 -28.16
C PHE A 15 3.67 -7.17 -26.94
N PRO A 16 2.90 -6.22 -26.38
CA PRO A 16 3.30 -5.52 -25.17
C PRO A 16 3.68 -6.49 -24.05
N ARG A 17 4.90 -6.35 -23.50
CA ARG A 17 5.46 -7.18 -22.41
C ARG A 17 4.49 -7.41 -21.26
N VAL A 18 3.76 -6.37 -20.86
CA VAL A 18 2.79 -6.40 -19.75
C VAL A 18 1.60 -7.34 -19.98
N ILE A 19 1.32 -7.73 -21.22
CA ILE A 19 0.26 -8.70 -21.55
C ILE A 19 0.75 -10.14 -21.33
N GLY A 20 2.04 -10.39 -21.60
CA GLY A 20 2.68 -11.69 -21.38
C GLY A 20 3.17 -11.92 -19.96
N THR A 21 3.14 -10.89 -19.12
CA THR A 21 3.58 -10.94 -17.73
C THR A 21 2.38 -10.72 -16.80
N ASN A 22 2.44 -11.24 -15.57
CA ASN A 22 1.39 -11.00 -14.56
C ASN A 22 1.53 -9.59 -13.93
N ALA A 23 1.76 -8.57 -14.77
CA ALA A 23 1.98 -7.21 -14.34
C ALA A 23 0.67 -6.57 -13.88
N THR A 24 0.72 -5.85 -12.76
CA THR A 24 -0.45 -5.16 -12.23
C THR A 24 -0.49 -3.71 -12.70
N SER A 25 -1.70 -3.19 -12.90
CA SER A 25 -1.93 -1.78 -13.21
C SER A 25 -3.16 -1.31 -12.43
N THR A 26 -3.19 -0.04 -12.03
CA THR A 26 -4.31 0.50 -11.27
C THR A 26 -5.23 1.34 -12.15
N GLY A 27 -6.53 1.06 -12.06
CA GLY A 27 -7.59 1.86 -12.67
C GLY A 27 -8.37 2.66 -11.62
N LEU A 28 -8.87 3.83 -12.03
CA LEU A 28 -9.73 4.68 -11.22
C LEU A 28 -11.20 4.55 -11.64
N LEU A 29 -12.05 4.25 -10.66
CA LEU A 29 -13.50 4.33 -10.76
C LEU A 29 -14.00 5.45 -9.84
N LEU A 30 -14.91 6.28 -10.34
CA LEU A 30 -15.48 7.42 -9.62
C LEU A 30 -16.97 7.19 -9.35
N THR A 31 -17.42 7.48 -8.14
CA THR A 31 -18.83 7.37 -7.75
C THR A 31 -19.18 8.42 -6.69
N LYS A 32 -20.47 8.74 -6.58
CA LYS A 32 -21.03 9.53 -5.47
C LYS A 32 -22.03 8.74 -4.62
N ASP A 33 -22.42 7.54 -5.06
CA ASP A 33 -23.54 6.78 -4.49
C ASP A 33 -23.22 5.29 -4.26
N PHE A 34 -22.02 4.82 -4.66
CA PHE A 34 -21.60 3.42 -4.64
C PHE A 34 -22.52 2.47 -5.42
N LYS A 35 -23.31 3.01 -6.36
CA LYS A 35 -24.20 2.26 -7.26
C LYS A 35 -23.78 2.46 -8.71
N THR A 36 -23.51 3.70 -9.09
CA THR A 36 -23.11 4.09 -10.43
C THR A 36 -21.64 4.49 -10.43
N TYR A 37 -20.86 3.91 -11.34
CA TYR A 37 -19.42 4.14 -11.43
C TYR A 37 -19.04 4.67 -12.81
N ILE A 38 -18.26 5.75 -12.83
CA ILE A 38 -17.58 6.24 -14.03
C ILE A 38 -16.19 5.62 -14.05
N ARG A 39 -15.85 4.90 -15.12
CA ARG A 39 -14.50 4.36 -15.34
C ARG A 39 -13.62 5.43 -15.97
N ALA A 40 -12.80 6.09 -15.16
CA ALA A 40 -11.91 7.15 -15.62
C ALA A 40 -10.73 6.63 -16.45
N GLY A 41 -10.25 5.42 -16.13
CA GLY A 41 -9.15 4.77 -16.86
C GLY A 41 -8.00 4.36 -15.94
N ARG A 42 -6.84 4.08 -16.53
CA ARG A 42 -5.61 3.75 -15.78
C ARG A 42 -4.97 5.01 -15.22
N ILE A 43 -4.50 4.95 -13.97
CA ILE A 43 -3.81 6.05 -13.29
C ILE A 43 -2.32 5.79 -13.06
N THR A 44 -1.86 4.57 -13.32
CA THR A 44 -0.45 4.19 -13.34
C THR A 44 0.06 4.02 -14.78
N ASP A 45 1.38 3.98 -14.94
CA ASP A 45 2.01 3.72 -16.22
C ASP A 45 1.60 2.35 -16.77
N PRO A 46 1.12 2.24 -18.03
CA PRO A 46 0.67 0.98 -18.61
C PRO A 46 1.77 -0.05 -18.84
N VAL A 47 3.06 0.31 -18.76
CA VAL A 47 4.19 -0.61 -18.97
C VAL A 47 4.94 -1.00 -17.69
N LEU A 48 4.48 -0.53 -16.53
CA LEU A 48 5.07 -0.74 -15.20
C LEU A 48 4.15 -1.62 -14.34
N ASP A 49 4.71 -2.61 -13.62
CA ASP A 49 3.96 -3.39 -12.63
C ASP A 49 3.80 -2.55 -11.36
N ASP A 50 2.64 -1.92 -11.22
CA ASP A 50 2.39 -0.92 -10.18
C ASP A 50 1.09 -1.19 -9.44
N ARG A 51 1.20 -1.27 -8.12
CA ARG A 51 0.14 -1.65 -7.19
C ARG A 51 0.22 -0.83 -5.92
N ASP A 52 -0.69 -1.13 -4.98
CA ASP A 52 -0.77 -0.41 -3.70
C ASP A 52 -0.93 1.10 -3.93
N VAL A 53 -1.76 1.42 -4.93
CA VAL A 53 -2.05 2.80 -5.30
C VAL A 53 -3.14 3.34 -4.40
N VAL A 54 -2.84 4.44 -3.72
CA VAL A 54 -3.75 5.09 -2.79
C VAL A 54 -3.74 6.59 -3.00
N LEU A 55 -4.93 7.19 -2.98
CA LEU A 55 -5.11 8.64 -3.00
C LEU A 55 -5.22 9.17 -1.56
N PHE A 56 -4.63 10.33 -1.31
CA PHE A 56 -4.92 11.09 -0.10
C PHE A 56 -6.39 11.52 -0.11
N PRO A 57 -7.04 11.60 1.07
CA PRO A 57 -8.47 11.91 1.16
C PRO A 57 -8.81 13.37 0.78
N GLU A 58 -7.80 14.23 0.63
CA GLU A 58 -7.94 15.61 0.24
C GLU A 58 -6.71 16.10 -0.54
N LYS A 59 -6.84 17.30 -1.12
CA LYS A 59 -5.72 17.99 -1.76
C LYS A 59 -4.78 18.58 -0.71
N ILE A 60 -3.48 18.51 -0.97
CA ILE A 60 -2.45 19.15 -0.16
C ILE A 60 -1.76 20.19 -1.06
N ASP A 61 -1.71 21.44 -0.60
CA ASP A 61 -1.27 22.59 -1.39
C ASP A 61 -1.98 22.69 -2.77
N GLY A 62 -3.31 22.47 -2.77
CA GLY A 62 -4.14 22.52 -3.97
C GLY A 62 -3.95 21.37 -4.97
N ARG A 63 -3.06 20.40 -4.69
CA ARG A 63 -2.73 19.27 -5.55
C ARG A 63 -3.28 17.96 -5.00
N TYR A 64 -3.68 17.07 -5.90
CA TYR A 64 -3.93 15.67 -5.54
C TYR A 64 -2.60 14.98 -5.20
N VAL A 65 -2.64 14.07 -4.23
CA VAL A 65 -1.48 13.30 -3.79
C VAL A 65 -1.82 11.81 -3.85
N MET A 66 -0.88 11.03 -4.39
CA MET A 66 -0.99 9.59 -4.56
C MET A 66 0.26 8.93 -3.99
N MET A 67 0.11 7.83 -3.24
CA MET A 67 1.18 6.88 -3.01
C MET A 67 0.96 5.64 -3.87
N HIS A 68 2.05 4.99 -4.25
CA HIS A 68 2.03 3.80 -5.10
C HIS A 68 3.31 2.98 -4.92
N ARG A 69 3.36 1.80 -5.54
CA ARG A 69 4.44 0.85 -5.35
C ARG A 69 4.77 0.14 -6.67
N PRO A 70 5.61 0.77 -7.52
CA PRO A 70 6.22 0.11 -8.66
C PRO A 70 7.12 -1.04 -8.23
N LEU A 71 6.93 -2.21 -8.84
CA LEU A 71 7.69 -3.41 -8.52
C LEU A 71 9.10 -3.37 -9.13
N GLU A 72 9.24 -2.79 -10.33
CA GLU A 72 10.51 -2.75 -11.05
C GLU A 72 11.45 -1.61 -10.63
N TRP A 73 11.00 -0.64 -9.80
CA TRP A 73 11.83 0.47 -9.35
C TRP A 73 12.73 0.07 -8.16
N VAL A 74 13.71 -0.77 -8.45
CA VAL A 74 14.69 -1.31 -7.50
C VAL A 74 16.12 -1.22 -8.06
N GLY A 75 17.11 -1.15 -7.18
CA GLY A 75 18.52 -0.97 -7.51
C GLY A 75 19.04 0.45 -7.24
N GLU A 76 20.31 0.66 -7.56
CA GLU A 76 21.04 1.91 -7.28
C GLU A 76 20.36 3.14 -7.91
N GLU A 77 19.84 3.00 -9.14
CA GLU A 77 19.11 4.07 -9.84
C GLU A 77 17.90 4.59 -9.06
N TYR A 78 17.22 3.70 -8.33
CA TYR A 78 16.00 4.00 -7.60
C TYR A 78 16.24 4.22 -6.11
N GLY A 79 17.46 4.00 -5.61
CA GLY A 79 17.83 4.19 -4.21
C GLY A 79 17.19 3.19 -3.25
N THR A 80 16.79 2.02 -3.73
CA THR A 80 16.16 0.99 -2.88
C THR A 80 16.45 -0.42 -3.37
N GLU A 81 16.75 -1.34 -2.45
CA GLU A 81 17.02 -2.75 -2.78
C GLU A 81 15.76 -3.55 -3.08
N PHE A 82 14.63 -3.18 -2.45
CA PHE A 82 13.35 -3.89 -2.53
C PHE A 82 12.25 -2.97 -3.02
N PRO A 83 11.15 -3.50 -3.58
CA PRO A 83 10.01 -2.69 -3.97
C PRO A 83 9.50 -1.83 -2.81
N ALA A 84 9.51 -0.52 -3.02
CA ALA A 84 9.39 0.51 -2.01
C ALA A 84 8.19 1.43 -2.26
N ILE A 85 7.81 2.24 -1.27
CA ILE A 85 6.68 3.17 -1.39
C ILE A 85 7.16 4.45 -2.05
N TRP A 86 6.41 4.91 -3.04
CA TRP A 86 6.64 6.16 -3.77
C TRP A 86 5.45 7.09 -3.62
N ILE A 87 5.68 8.40 -3.78
CA ILE A 87 4.66 9.44 -3.69
C ILE A 87 4.70 10.38 -4.89
N SER A 88 3.54 10.71 -5.44
CA SER A 88 3.37 11.61 -6.58
C SER A 88 2.30 12.67 -6.30
N THR A 89 2.43 13.83 -6.94
CA THR A 89 1.41 14.89 -6.87
C THR A 89 0.99 15.36 -8.26
N SER A 90 -0.28 15.73 -8.39
CA SER A 90 -0.81 16.23 -9.65
C SER A 90 -1.92 17.27 -9.46
N ASN A 91 -2.15 18.09 -10.47
CA ASN A 91 -3.29 19.00 -10.51
C ASN A 91 -4.59 18.28 -10.93
N ASP A 92 -4.46 17.07 -11.49
CA ASP A 92 -5.56 16.24 -11.98
C ASP A 92 -5.38 14.79 -11.51
N LEU A 93 -6.49 14.10 -11.21
CA LEU A 93 -6.48 12.71 -10.73
C LEU A 93 -5.92 11.71 -11.75
N MET A 94 -5.80 12.08 -13.02
CA MET A 94 -5.23 11.26 -14.09
C MET A 94 -3.78 11.63 -14.42
N GLY A 95 -3.19 12.59 -13.71
CA GLY A 95 -1.96 13.26 -14.13
C GLY A 95 -0.70 12.98 -13.31
N PHE A 96 -0.59 11.84 -12.63
CA PHE A 96 0.57 11.50 -11.79
C PHE A 96 1.77 11.07 -12.65
N LYS A 97 2.71 12.00 -12.92
CA LYS A 97 3.81 11.79 -13.89
C LYS A 97 5.19 11.59 -13.26
N LYS A 98 5.41 12.11 -12.06
CA LYS A 98 6.71 12.08 -11.39
C LYS A 98 6.50 11.66 -9.94
N SER A 99 7.31 10.71 -9.51
CA SER A 99 7.24 10.18 -8.16
C SER A 99 8.56 10.38 -7.43
N LYS A 100 8.48 10.51 -6.11
CA LYS A 100 9.61 10.55 -5.19
C LYS A 100 9.58 9.30 -4.33
N LEU A 101 10.74 8.74 -4.04
CA LEU A 101 10.86 7.65 -3.08
C LEU A 101 10.42 8.17 -1.71
N LEU A 102 9.44 7.52 -1.08
CA LEU A 102 8.87 7.92 0.19
C LEU A 102 9.45 7.11 1.35
N ALA A 103 9.45 5.79 1.22
CA ALA A 103 9.92 4.89 2.26
C ALA A 103 10.48 3.61 1.65
N THR A 104 11.61 3.15 2.17
CA THR A 104 12.26 1.87 1.85
C THR A 104 12.12 0.88 3.00
N ALA A 105 12.41 -0.39 2.73
CA ALA A 105 12.66 -1.36 3.80
C ALA A 105 13.86 -0.89 4.65
N LYS A 106 13.70 -0.96 5.97
CA LYS A 106 14.71 -0.63 6.99
C LYS A 106 14.87 -1.74 8.05
N LEU A 107 13.85 -2.57 8.24
CA LEU A 107 13.81 -3.60 9.28
C LEU A 107 13.81 -5.01 8.68
N ASP A 108 14.27 -6.00 9.45
CA ASP A 108 14.41 -7.39 8.98
C ASP A 108 13.09 -8.00 8.49
N TRP A 109 11.96 -7.60 9.07
CA TRP A 109 10.63 -8.05 8.65
C TRP A 109 10.10 -7.34 7.40
N GLU A 110 10.89 -6.47 6.77
CA GLU A 110 10.53 -5.67 5.59
C GLU A 110 11.36 -6.02 4.35
N CYS A 111 12.32 -6.93 4.47
CA CYS A 111 13.35 -7.25 3.48
C CYS A 111 12.86 -7.99 2.20
N GLY A 112 11.56 -7.99 1.92
CA GLY A 112 11.00 -8.49 0.67
C GLY A 112 10.40 -7.38 -0.17
N LYS A 113 9.58 -6.53 0.45
CA LYS A 113 8.90 -5.38 -0.15
C LYS A 113 8.05 -4.67 0.90
N ILE A 114 7.74 -3.40 0.67
CA ILE A 114 6.76 -2.62 1.44
C ILE A 114 5.75 -1.92 0.52
N GLY A 115 4.57 -1.59 1.05
CA GLY A 115 3.50 -0.93 0.30
C GLY A 115 2.40 -0.34 1.20
N ILE A 116 1.66 0.65 0.70
CA ILE A 116 0.52 1.29 1.41
C ILE A 116 -0.74 1.13 0.57
N ASN A 117 -1.82 0.69 1.21
CA ASN A 117 -3.03 0.23 0.54
C ASN A 117 -4.31 0.83 1.14
N THR A 118 -4.20 1.73 2.12
CA THR A 118 -5.34 2.44 2.71
C THR A 118 -5.09 3.95 2.77
N PRO A 119 -6.11 4.81 2.47
CA PRO A 119 -5.94 6.26 2.55
C PRO A 119 -5.40 6.70 3.92
N PRO A 120 -4.44 7.64 3.96
CA PRO A 120 -3.93 8.17 5.22
C PRO A 120 -5.02 8.94 5.99
N ILE A 121 -4.93 8.92 7.31
CA ILE A 121 -5.81 9.66 8.23
C ILE A 121 -5.10 10.95 8.64
N ARG A 122 -5.78 12.08 8.49
CA ARG A 122 -5.26 13.36 8.99
C ARG A 122 -5.35 13.38 10.52
N THR A 123 -4.25 13.75 11.16
CA THR A 123 -4.17 13.97 12.62
C THR A 123 -3.53 15.33 12.89
N GLU A 124 -3.49 15.76 14.16
CA GLU A 124 -2.76 16.98 14.53
C GLU A 124 -1.24 16.85 14.39
N HIS A 125 -0.70 15.62 14.40
CA HIS A 125 0.72 15.34 14.32
C HIS A 125 1.22 15.01 12.90
N GLY A 126 0.30 14.76 11.95
CA GLY A 126 0.66 14.25 10.64
C GLY A 126 -0.42 13.44 9.94
N TRP A 127 -0.08 12.93 8.77
CA TRP A 127 -0.83 11.93 8.04
C TRP A 127 -0.46 10.53 8.55
N LEU A 128 -1.34 9.91 9.33
CA LEU A 128 -1.18 8.55 9.82
C LEU A 128 -1.51 7.55 8.70
N THR A 129 -0.56 6.71 8.35
CA THR A 129 -0.76 5.63 7.37
C THR A 129 -0.26 4.29 7.90
N ILE A 130 -0.90 3.21 7.43
CA ILE A 130 -0.50 1.84 7.72
C ILE A 130 0.10 1.30 6.44
N TYR A 131 1.28 0.72 6.54
CA TYR A 131 1.93 0.02 5.44
C TYR A 131 2.01 -1.46 5.77
N HIS A 132 1.98 -2.29 4.73
CA HIS A 132 2.35 -3.69 4.85
C HIS A 132 3.81 -3.87 4.44
N ALA A 133 4.44 -4.90 4.98
CA ALA A 133 5.76 -5.34 4.62
C ALA A 133 5.82 -6.86 4.55
N VAL A 134 6.78 -7.38 3.80
CA VAL A 134 7.03 -8.83 3.69
C VAL A 134 8.43 -9.13 4.14
N GLY A 135 8.57 -10.03 5.11
CA GLY A 135 9.87 -10.49 5.61
C GLY A 135 10.46 -11.63 4.77
N ALA A 136 11.64 -12.11 5.18
CA ALA A 136 12.30 -13.25 4.55
C ALA A 136 11.44 -14.53 4.63
N ASP A 137 10.67 -14.67 5.70
CA ASP A 137 9.70 -15.75 5.95
C ASP A 137 8.44 -15.65 5.06
N LYS A 138 8.35 -14.63 4.22
CA LYS A 138 7.23 -14.33 3.33
C LYS A 138 5.93 -13.97 4.05
N HIS A 139 5.95 -13.75 5.37
CA HIS A 139 4.77 -13.29 6.07
C HIS A 139 4.53 -11.81 5.80
N TYR A 140 3.26 -11.45 5.56
CA TYR A 140 2.83 -10.06 5.50
C TYR A 140 2.53 -9.55 6.90
N ARG A 141 3.20 -8.46 7.29
CA ARG A 141 3.05 -7.77 8.57
C ARG A 141 2.74 -6.30 8.35
N LEU A 142 2.21 -5.62 9.36
CA LEU A 142 1.83 -4.21 9.29
C LEU A 142 2.75 -3.35 10.14
N GLY A 143 3.11 -2.19 9.62
CA GLY A 143 3.67 -1.09 10.40
C GLY A 143 2.89 0.19 10.16
N ALA A 144 3.28 1.27 10.83
CA ALA A 144 2.70 2.59 10.59
C ALA A 144 3.76 3.65 10.31
N LEU A 145 3.37 4.67 9.56
CA LEU A 145 4.14 5.88 9.31
C LEU A 145 3.29 7.09 9.68
N LEU A 146 3.97 8.14 10.14
CA LEU A 146 3.40 9.48 10.27
C LEU A 146 4.11 10.40 9.27
N LEU A 147 3.37 10.95 8.32
CA LEU A 147 3.90 11.85 7.29
C LEU A 147 3.58 13.32 7.62
N ASP A 148 4.42 14.23 7.17
CA ASP A 148 4.22 15.67 7.40
C ASP A 148 2.94 16.20 6.72
N LEU A 149 2.19 17.07 7.41
CA LEU A 149 0.89 17.58 6.95
C LEU A 149 0.99 18.44 5.69
N GLU A 150 2.03 19.26 5.60
CA GLU A 150 2.23 20.22 4.51
C GLU A 150 3.02 19.59 3.36
N ASN A 151 3.95 18.69 3.69
CA ASN A 151 4.77 17.98 2.75
C ASN A 151 4.77 16.47 3.02
N PRO A 152 3.75 15.73 2.53
CA PRO A 152 3.59 14.30 2.79
C PRO A 152 4.71 13.43 2.16
N SER A 153 5.66 14.01 1.43
CA SER A 153 6.87 13.31 0.99
C SER A 153 7.92 13.16 2.09
N ARG A 154 7.67 13.69 3.29
CA ARG A 154 8.52 13.55 4.47
C ARG A 154 7.88 12.59 5.47
N VAL A 155 8.59 11.51 5.78
CA VAL A 155 8.26 10.62 6.90
C VAL A 155 8.80 11.24 8.18
N LEU A 156 7.94 11.53 9.14
CA LEU A 156 8.30 12.08 10.45
C LEU A 156 8.60 10.98 11.45
N HIS A 157 7.73 9.97 11.49
CA HIS A 157 7.82 8.83 12.41
C HIS A 157 7.50 7.53 11.70
N ARG A 158 8.08 6.44 12.21
CA ARG A 158 7.92 5.08 11.70
C ARG A 158 7.99 4.11 12.86
N THR A 159 7.08 3.14 12.91
CA THR A 159 7.11 2.10 13.95
C THR A 159 8.43 1.33 13.91
N SER A 160 9.03 1.09 15.08
CA SER A 160 10.30 0.36 15.21
C SER A 160 10.15 -1.15 15.06
N ASP A 161 8.92 -1.65 15.16
CA ASP A 161 8.54 -3.03 14.92
C ASP A 161 7.19 -3.10 14.18
N TRP A 162 6.73 -4.31 13.83
CA TRP A 162 5.38 -4.50 13.34
C TRP A 162 4.34 -4.17 14.44
N ILE A 163 3.24 -3.56 14.04
CA ILE A 163 2.07 -3.34 14.91
C ILE A 163 1.07 -4.51 14.83
N MET A 164 1.21 -5.36 13.81
CA MET A 164 0.39 -6.54 13.61
C MET A 164 1.14 -7.55 12.74
N GLN A 165 1.07 -8.82 13.12
CA GLN A 165 1.55 -9.95 12.34
C GLN A 165 0.48 -11.05 12.31
N PRO A 166 0.61 -12.05 11.41
CA PRO A 166 -0.28 -13.22 11.42
C PRO A 166 -0.02 -14.05 12.68
N GLU A 167 -1.05 -14.24 13.50
CA GLU A 167 -1.00 -15.02 14.75
C GLU A 167 -2.13 -16.04 14.83
N GLU A 168 -3.29 -15.72 14.25
CA GLU A 168 -4.47 -16.57 14.27
C GLU A 168 -4.45 -17.61 13.15
N ASP A 169 -5.10 -18.76 13.37
CA ASP A 169 -5.17 -19.86 12.38
C ASP A 169 -5.71 -19.38 11.03
N TYR A 170 -6.66 -18.44 11.03
CA TYR A 170 -7.25 -17.89 9.80
C TYR A 170 -6.34 -16.86 9.09
N GLU A 171 -5.29 -16.37 9.75
CA GLU A 171 -4.26 -15.49 9.18
C GLU A 171 -3.07 -16.29 8.65
N ILE A 172 -2.85 -17.48 9.22
CA ILE A 172 -1.75 -18.38 8.88
C ILE A 172 -2.15 -19.36 7.78
N ASP A 173 -3.35 -19.96 7.83
CA ASP A 173 -3.79 -21.03 6.92
C ASP A 173 -4.89 -20.59 5.93
N GLY A 174 -4.47 -20.40 4.68
CA GLY A 174 -5.34 -20.02 3.57
C GLY A 174 -4.66 -20.22 2.21
N TYR A 175 -5.09 -19.45 1.21
CA TYR A 175 -4.47 -19.51 -0.13
C TYR A 175 -3.06 -18.91 -0.11
N TYR A 176 -2.81 -17.96 0.78
CA TYR A 176 -1.48 -17.46 1.12
C TYR A 176 -1.18 -17.80 2.58
N ARG A 177 0.04 -18.22 2.89
CA ARG A 177 0.44 -18.57 4.26
C ARG A 177 1.01 -17.38 5.00
N GLY A 178 0.43 -17.05 6.15
CA GLY A 178 0.86 -15.95 7.01
C GLY A 178 0.68 -14.58 6.35
N CYS A 179 -0.57 -14.11 6.29
CA CYS A 179 -0.86 -12.81 5.71
C CYS A 179 -1.91 -12.04 6.51
N VAL A 180 -1.53 -10.83 6.94
CA VAL A 180 -2.46 -9.77 7.33
C VAL A 180 -2.26 -8.59 6.37
N PHE A 181 -3.30 -8.12 5.68
CA PHE A 181 -3.19 -7.13 4.61
C PHE A 181 -4.32 -6.09 4.67
N PRO A 182 -4.05 -4.80 4.96
CA PRO A 182 -5.11 -3.86 5.32
C PRO A 182 -5.80 -3.34 4.05
N CYS A 183 -7.11 -3.52 3.96
CA CYS A 183 -7.90 -3.17 2.78
C CYS A 183 -8.81 -1.95 3.02
N GLY A 184 -8.99 -1.55 4.27
CA GLY A 184 -9.75 -0.36 4.64
C GLY A 184 -9.53 -0.02 6.10
N LYS A 185 -9.66 1.25 6.44
CA LYS A 185 -9.64 1.69 7.84
C LYS A 185 -10.55 2.87 8.06
N VAL A 186 -11.09 2.96 9.28
CA VAL A 186 -11.97 4.06 9.70
C VAL A 186 -11.74 4.34 11.18
N VAL A 187 -11.91 5.59 11.57
CA VAL A 187 -11.90 5.99 12.98
C VAL A 187 -13.34 6.24 13.41
N ILE A 188 -13.77 5.60 14.50
CA ILE A 188 -15.08 5.79 15.12
C ILE A 188 -14.84 6.02 16.61
N ASP A 189 -15.27 7.18 17.12
CA ASP A 189 -15.15 7.56 18.53
C ASP A 189 -13.73 7.38 19.11
N GLY A 190 -12.71 7.76 18.33
CA GLY A 190 -11.29 7.65 18.71
C GLY A 190 -10.69 6.25 18.60
N THR A 191 -11.47 5.25 18.18
CA THR A 191 -11.00 3.88 17.93
C THR A 191 -10.72 3.71 16.45
N LEU A 192 -9.52 3.22 16.12
CA LEU A 192 -9.14 2.82 14.77
C LEU A 192 -9.65 1.41 14.51
N PHE A 193 -10.41 1.23 13.43
CA PHE A 193 -10.79 -0.06 12.89
C PHE A 193 -10.00 -0.31 11.62
N VAL A 194 -9.21 -1.37 11.57
CA VAL A 194 -8.46 -1.80 10.38
C VAL A 194 -9.10 -3.09 9.87
N TYR A 195 -9.77 -3.01 8.72
CA TYR A 195 -10.30 -4.17 8.01
C TYR A 195 -9.20 -4.73 7.12
N TYR A 196 -8.87 -6.01 7.30
CA TYR A 196 -7.73 -6.63 6.64
C TYR A 196 -8.10 -7.99 6.03
N GLY A 197 -7.47 -8.30 4.90
CA GLY A 197 -7.47 -9.65 4.35
C GLY A 197 -6.55 -10.55 5.18
N ALA A 198 -7.00 -11.77 5.46
CA ALA A 198 -6.27 -12.78 6.22
C ALA A 198 -6.06 -14.04 5.36
N ALA A 199 -4.81 -14.45 5.21
CA ALA A 199 -4.39 -15.63 4.43
C ALA A 199 -4.97 -15.72 2.99
N ASP A 200 -5.21 -14.57 2.34
CA ASP A 200 -5.91 -14.42 1.06
C ASP A 200 -7.30 -15.11 0.99
N LYS A 201 -7.91 -15.37 2.15
CA LYS A 201 -9.12 -16.20 2.25
C LYS A 201 -10.24 -15.57 3.08
N TYR A 202 -9.89 -14.83 4.13
CA TYR A 202 -10.85 -14.24 5.06
C TYR A 202 -10.69 -12.72 5.15
N VAL A 203 -11.67 -12.08 5.78
CA VAL A 203 -11.60 -10.67 6.16
C VAL A 203 -11.76 -10.59 7.67
N GLY A 204 -10.78 -9.96 8.34
CA GLY A 204 -10.80 -9.67 9.77
C GLY A 204 -10.91 -8.18 10.06
N VAL A 205 -11.07 -7.85 11.34
CA VAL A 205 -10.98 -6.48 11.84
C VAL A 205 -10.11 -6.45 13.09
N ALA A 206 -9.10 -5.58 13.10
CA ALA A 206 -8.27 -5.28 14.25
C ALA A 206 -8.56 -3.86 14.73
N THR A 207 -8.47 -3.64 16.05
CA THR A 207 -8.79 -2.34 16.65
C THR A 207 -7.75 -1.90 17.64
N CYS A 208 -7.47 -0.60 17.69
CA CYS A 208 -6.73 0.03 18.76
C CYS A 208 -7.25 1.46 18.96
N ARG A 209 -6.89 2.11 20.07
CA ARG A 209 -7.14 3.55 20.18
C ARG A 209 -6.15 4.33 19.31
N VAL A 210 -6.63 5.40 18.67
CA VAL A 210 -5.80 6.22 17.78
C VAL A 210 -4.71 6.96 18.55
N ASP A 211 -5.00 7.45 19.75
CA ASP A 211 -4.05 8.14 20.62
C ASP A 211 -2.91 7.21 21.05
N GLU A 212 -3.20 5.99 21.48
CA GLU A 212 -2.17 5.00 21.84
C GLU A 212 -1.22 4.68 20.67
N LEU A 213 -1.76 4.53 19.45
CA LEU A 213 -0.93 4.30 18.26
C LEU A 213 -0.08 5.53 17.91
N LEU A 214 -0.64 6.74 18.05
CA LEU A 214 0.09 7.98 17.81
C LEU A 214 1.19 8.19 18.85
N ASP A 215 0.93 7.95 20.13
CA ASP A 215 1.92 8.04 21.20
C ASP A 215 3.09 7.09 20.93
N TYR A 216 2.81 5.85 20.52
CA TYR A 216 3.85 4.91 20.12
C TYR A 216 4.66 5.42 18.92
N LEU A 217 3.99 5.88 17.84
CA LEU A 217 4.66 6.45 16.68
C LEU A 217 5.54 7.65 17.02
N LEU A 218 5.05 8.58 17.84
CA LEU A 218 5.78 9.78 18.26
C LEU A 218 7.05 9.44 19.04
N SER A 219 7.09 8.28 19.71
CA SER A 219 8.31 7.77 20.34
C SER A 219 9.34 7.17 19.36
N CYS A 220 8.97 6.98 18.09
CA CYS A 220 9.77 6.34 17.04
C CYS A 220 10.05 7.29 15.85
N PRO A 221 11.01 8.24 15.96
CA PRO A 221 11.38 9.12 14.85
C PRO A 221 11.97 8.32 13.67
N ALA A 222 11.67 8.77 12.45
CA ALA A 222 11.96 8.05 11.20
C ALA A 222 13.41 8.12 10.69
#